data_AF-A0A645EC97-F1
#
_entry.id   AF-A0A645EC97-F1
#
_cell.length_a   1.000
_cell.length_b   1.000
_cell.length_c   1.000
_cell.angle_alpha   90.00
_cell.angle_beta   90.00
_cell.angle_gamma   90.00
#
_symmetry.space_group_name_H-M   'P 1'
#
loop_
_entity.id
_entity.type
_entity.pdbx_description
1 polymer ?
#
loop_
_entity_poly.entity_id
_entity_poly.type
_entity_poly.pdbx_seq_one_letter_code
_entity_poly.pdbx_strand_id
1 'polypeptide(L)'
;MHVKGTISAAIFNLGYLPGGSHETYTKADVTIKALNKALALLKPEGILAIASYVGHDDFQEFNAVREFMKNLNPKAYKVIFINPENQNERAPKLFICQKIKAESGLITKLMIKKSKDLPRESVKTLKLSSDCGIVDDIHAGRTLRQISLLSQSTKSSLQDYKMGLCVNRFSENIRFDNLEIMSLKVSQQLKIADAVLEITQIGKECFEDCLIRKENKRCPLYTQALFARVIVGGDIHLGDEIEPLSLK
;
A
#
# COMPACT_ATOMS: atom_id res chain seq x y z
N MET A 1 -4.41 -3.84 18.98
CA MET A 1 -3.00 -3.57 18.68
C MET A 1 -2.83 -2.06 18.52
N HIS A 2 -2.00 -1.45 19.36
CA HIS A 2 -1.71 -0.01 19.35
C HIS A 2 -0.32 0.22 18.77
N VAL A 3 -0.16 0.03 17.46
CA VAL A 3 1.08 0.30 16.73
C VAL A 3 0.81 1.46 15.76
N LYS A 4 1.71 2.44 15.71
CA LYS A 4 1.65 3.55 14.75
C LYS A 4 2.50 3.21 13.52
N GLY A 5 1.93 3.26 12.33
CA GLY A 5 2.62 2.96 11.07
C GLY A 5 2.66 1.46 10.73
N THR A 6 3.47 1.11 9.73
CA THR A 6 3.60 -0.27 9.23
C THR A 6 4.64 -1.07 10.02
N ILE A 7 4.55 -2.40 9.96
CA ILE A 7 5.44 -3.34 10.64
C ILE A 7 6.11 -4.29 9.64
N SER A 8 7.35 -4.69 9.95
CA SER A 8 8.09 -5.69 9.17
C SER A 8 7.71 -7.12 9.55
N ALA A 9 7.31 -7.33 10.81
CA ALA A 9 6.90 -8.62 11.30
C ALA A 9 5.86 -8.51 12.43
N ALA A 10 5.01 -9.52 12.56
CA ALA A 10 4.15 -9.76 13.71
C ALA A 10 4.24 -11.23 14.12
N ILE A 11 4.22 -11.50 15.42
CA ILE A 11 4.23 -12.85 15.97
C ILE A 11 3.04 -12.97 16.92
N PHE A 12 2.25 -14.02 16.72
CA PHE A 12 1.14 -14.38 17.60
C PHE A 12 1.46 -15.73 18.24
N ASN A 13 1.30 -15.76 19.57
CA ASN A 13 1.35 -16.98 20.36
C ASN A 13 -0.04 -17.19 20.94
N LEU A 14 -0.82 -18.11 20.36
CA LEU A 14 -2.22 -18.35 20.71
C LEU A 14 -2.33 -19.50 21.72
N GLY A 15 -3.27 -19.40 22.65
CA GLY A 15 -3.48 -20.38 23.71
C GLY A 15 -3.60 -19.74 25.07
N TYR A 16 -3.21 -20.47 26.11
CA TYR A 16 -3.28 -20.02 27.49
C TYR A 16 -2.33 -18.86 27.79
N LEU A 17 -2.75 -18.00 28.72
CA LEU A 17 -1.87 -17.01 29.33
C LEU A 17 -0.79 -17.74 30.18
N PRO A 18 0.52 -17.58 29.88
CA PRO A 18 1.56 -18.22 30.66
C PRO A 18 1.51 -17.79 32.14
N GLY A 19 1.45 -18.77 33.04
CA GLY A 19 1.38 -18.52 34.49
C GLY A 19 0.03 -17.94 34.99
N GLY A 20 -0.98 -17.85 34.12
CA GLY A 20 -2.33 -17.38 34.47
C GLY A 20 -3.31 -18.52 34.76
N SER A 21 -4.59 -18.16 34.96
CA SER A 21 -5.67 -19.14 35.06
C SER A 21 -5.86 -19.90 33.74
N HIS A 22 -6.17 -21.20 33.82
CA HIS A 22 -6.55 -22.05 32.68
C HIS A 22 -7.90 -21.65 32.05
N GLU A 23 -8.62 -20.69 32.64
CA GLU A 23 -9.82 -20.11 32.02
C GLU A 23 -9.49 -18.92 31.10
N THR A 24 -8.24 -18.45 31.11
CA THR A 24 -7.77 -17.31 30.33
C THR A 24 -6.96 -17.79 29.12
N TYR A 25 -7.62 -17.84 27.97
CA TYR A 25 -7.02 -18.20 26.68
C TYR A 25 -7.55 -17.31 25.55
N THR A 26 -6.85 -17.30 24.41
CA THR A 26 -7.25 -16.55 23.23
C THR A 26 -8.50 -17.13 22.58
N LYS A 27 -9.41 -16.26 22.12
CA LYS A 27 -10.68 -16.66 21.51
C LYS A 27 -10.67 -16.39 20.01
N ALA A 28 -11.26 -17.31 19.24
CA ALA A 28 -11.32 -17.27 17.77
C ALA A 28 -11.71 -15.88 17.22
N ASP A 29 -12.81 -15.28 17.69
CA ASP A 29 -13.31 -14.02 17.16
C ASP A 29 -12.35 -12.84 17.41
N VAL A 30 -11.73 -12.79 18.61
CA VAL A 30 -10.74 -11.77 18.98
C VAL A 30 -9.46 -11.96 18.19
N THR A 31 -9.02 -13.22 18.03
CA THR A 31 -7.85 -13.59 17.25
C THR A 31 -8.00 -13.18 15.79
N ILE A 32 -9.08 -13.55 15.12
CA ILE A 32 -9.31 -13.15 13.72
C ILE A 32 -9.34 -11.62 13.54
N LYS A 33 -9.95 -10.88 14.47
CA LYS A 33 -9.92 -9.40 14.46
C LYS A 33 -8.49 -8.87 14.59
N ALA A 34 -7.65 -9.50 15.42
CA ALA A 34 -6.26 -9.10 15.60
C ALA A 34 -5.38 -9.43 14.38
N LEU A 35 -5.58 -10.61 13.78
CA LEU A 35 -4.86 -11.04 12.57
C LEU A 35 -5.16 -10.12 11.39
N ASN A 36 -6.43 -9.76 11.16
CA ASN A 36 -6.82 -8.79 10.13
C ASN A 36 -6.08 -7.45 10.30
N LYS A 37 -6.01 -6.93 11.54
CA LYS A 37 -5.27 -5.70 11.84
C LYS A 37 -3.77 -5.85 11.59
N ALA A 38 -3.19 -6.99 11.95
CA ALA A 38 -1.77 -7.25 11.73
C ALA A 38 -1.43 -7.32 10.22
N LEU A 39 -2.21 -8.05 9.42
CA LEU A 39 -2.03 -8.16 7.97
C LEU A 39 -2.13 -6.81 7.24
N ALA A 40 -3.01 -5.92 7.71
CA ALA A 40 -3.14 -4.56 7.17
C ALA A 40 -1.89 -3.70 7.47
N LEU A 41 -1.27 -3.91 8.64
CA LEU A 41 -0.09 -3.16 9.07
C LEU A 41 1.22 -3.72 8.51
N LEU A 42 1.25 -4.97 8.03
CA LEU A 42 2.42 -5.52 7.35
C LEU A 42 2.79 -4.65 6.13
N LYS A 43 4.05 -4.24 6.07
CA LYS A 43 4.67 -3.73 4.84
C LYS A 43 4.81 -4.88 3.82
N PRO A 44 4.98 -4.60 2.52
CA PRO A 44 5.34 -5.63 1.54
C PRO A 44 6.53 -6.47 2.01
N GLU A 45 6.49 -7.77 1.72
CA GLU A 45 7.45 -8.79 2.17
C GLU A 45 7.48 -9.01 3.69
N GLY A 46 6.69 -8.27 4.47
CA GLY A 46 6.55 -8.46 5.90
C GLY A 46 5.90 -9.79 6.25
N ILE A 47 6.24 -10.32 7.43
CA ILE A 47 5.88 -11.68 7.86
C ILE A 47 4.98 -11.65 9.09
N LEU A 48 3.88 -12.38 9.05
CA LEU A 48 3.08 -12.75 10.20
C LEU A 48 3.33 -14.22 10.53
N ALA A 49 3.79 -14.51 11.74
CA ALA A 49 3.93 -15.87 12.26
C ALA A 49 2.91 -16.13 13.37
N ILE A 50 2.28 -17.30 13.37
CA ILE A 50 1.28 -17.69 14.37
C ILE A 50 1.60 -19.08 14.88
N ALA A 51 2.03 -19.17 16.14
CA ALA A 51 2.07 -20.43 16.87
C ALA A 51 0.69 -20.67 17.49
N SER A 52 0.00 -21.73 17.08
CA SER A 52 -1.33 -22.10 17.53
C SER A 52 -1.26 -23.38 18.36
N TYR A 53 -1.54 -23.23 19.66
CA TYR A 53 -1.69 -24.33 20.60
C TYR A 53 -3.16 -24.72 20.55
N VAL A 54 -3.47 -26.01 20.39
CA VAL A 54 -4.85 -26.44 20.06
C VAL A 54 -5.57 -27.13 21.22
N GLY A 55 -4.86 -27.32 22.34
CA GLY A 55 -5.34 -28.12 23.47
C GLY A 55 -6.35 -27.43 24.38
N HIS A 56 -6.61 -26.14 24.20
CA HIS A 56 -7.36 -25.32 25.17
C HIS A 56 -8.84 -25.13 24.84
N ASP A 57 -9.24 -25.29 23.59
CA ASP A 57 -10.60 -24.99 23.11
C ASP A 57 -11.14 -26.01 22.11
N ASP A 58 -10.60 -27.23 22.14
CA ASP A 58 -10.97 -28.31 21.20
C ASP A 58 -10.89 -27.87 19.73
N PHE A 59 -9.73 -27.27 19.36
CA PHE A 59 -9.40 -26.82 18.01
C PHE A 59 -10.24 -25.67 17.45
N GLN A 60 -11.14 -25.04 18.21
CA GLN A 60 -12.03 -23.99 17.67
C GLN A 60 -11.25 -22.79 17.10
N GLU A 61 -10.34 -22.20 17.87
CA GLU A 61 -9.51 -21.09 17.44
C GLU A 61 -8.55 -21.51 16.32
N PHE A 62 -7.98 -22.70 16.41
CA PHE A 62 -7.13 -23.25 15.35
C PHE A 62 -7.88 -23.37 14.02
N ASN A 63 -9.09 -23.94 14.03
CA ASN A 63 -9.89 -24.12 12.83
C ASN A 63 -10.30 -22.78 12.22
N ALA A 64 -10.68 -21.81 13.06
CA ALA A 64 -10.98 -20.45 12.62
C ALA A 64 -9.74 -19.77 11.97
N VAL A 65 -8.56 -19.89 12.58
CA VAL A 65 -7.31 -19.37 11.99
C VAL A 65 -6.97 -20.10 10.69
N ARG A 66 -7.13 -21.42 10.63
CA ARG A 66 -6.85 -22.22 9.44
C ARG A 66 -7.77 -21.83 8.28
N GLU A 67 -9.07 -21.66 8.53
CA GLU A 67 -10.03 -21.21 7.53
C GLU A 67 -9.73 -19.79 7.06
N PHE A 68 -9.48 -18.87 8.01
CA PHE A 68 -9.10 -17.49 7.70
C PHE A 68 -7.86 -17.43 6.79
N MET A 69 -6.82 -18.20 7.12
CA MET A 69 -5.58 -18.27 6.35
C MET A 69 -5.78 -18.85 4.95
N LYS A 70 -6.61 -19.88 4.79
CA LYS A 70 -6.93 -20.46 3.48
C LYS A 70 -7.67 -19.49 2.55
N ASN A 71 -8.47 -18.59 3.12
CA ASN A 71 -9.29 -17.63 2.38
C ASN A 71 -8.55 -16.32 2.02
N LEU A 72 -7.27 -16.17 2.40
CA LEU A 72 -6.49 -15.00 2.00
C LEU A 72 -6.22 -15.00 0.49
N ASN A 73 -6.25 -13.82 -0.13
CA ASN A 73 -5.95 -13.66 -1.56
C ASN A 73 -4.49 -14.06 -1.85
N PRO A 74 -4.23 -15.10 -2.67
CA PRO A 74 -2.88 -15.60 -2.95
C PRO A 74 -2.01 -14.62 -3.74
N LYS A 75 -2.58 -13.58 -4.37
CA LYS A 75 -1.82 -12.47 -4.98
C LYS A 75 -1.33 -11.44 -3.96
N ALA A 76 -1.96 -11.40 -2.78
CA ALA A 76 -1.61 -10.46 -1.72
C ALA A 76 -0.80 -11.11 -0.59
N TYR A 77 -0.99 -12.41 -0.34
CA TYR A 77 -0.37 -13.13 0.75
C TYR A 77 0.05 -14.54 0.34
N LYS A 78 1.25 -14.97 0.75
CA LYS A 78 1.69 -16.38 0.70
C LYS A 78 1.59 -16.97 2.08
N VAL A 79 0.88 -18.09 2.21
CA VAL A 79 0.71 -18.78 3.49
C VAL A 79 1.37 -20.15 3.44
N ILE A 80 2.18 -20.43 4.46
CA ILE A 80 2.77 -21.73 4.74
C ILE A 80 2.17 -22.23 6.06
N PHE A 81 1.76 -23.49 6.08
CA PHE A 81 1.28 -24.17 7.27
C PHE A 81 2.20 -25.34 7.59
N ILE A 82 2.68 -25.39 8.84
CA ILE A 82 3.56 -26.44 9.34
C ILE A 82 2.81 -27.21 10.42
N ASN A 83 2.63 -28.49 10.16
CA ASN A 83 2.08 -29.47 11.08
C ASN A 83 3.18 -30.47 11.46
N PRO A 84 3.51 -30.64 12.75
CA PRO A 84 4.50 -31.64 13.16
C PRO A 84 3.98 -33.07 12.91
N GLU A 85 4.61 -33.80 11.98
CA GLU A 85 4.14 -35.13 11.55
C GLU A 85 4.43 -36.26 12.56
N ASN A 86 5.48 -36.12 13.37
CA ASN A 86 5.88 -37.12 14.35
C ASN A 86 5.37 -36.82 15.78
N GLN A 87 4.35 -35.97 15.92
CA GLN A 87 3.76 -35.60 17.21
C GLN A 87 2.25 -35.87 17.20
N ASN A 88 1.64 -35.84 18.39
CA ASN A 88 0.19 -35.99 18.49
C ASN A 88 -0.56 -34.82 17.84
N GLU A 89 -1.83 -35.02 17.54
CA GLU A 89 -2.71 -34.02 16.91
C GLU A 89 -2.83 -32.71 17.70
N ARG A 90 -2.51 -32.71 19.00
CA ARG A 90 -2.58 -31.53 19.87
C ARG A 90 -1.28 -30.73 19.91
N ALA A 91 -0.24 -31.18 19.18
CA ALA A 91 1.00 -30.44 19.05
C ALA A 91 0.76 -29.03 18.50
N PRO A 92 1.54 -28.02 18.95
CA PRO A 92 1.48 -26.68 18.41
C PRO A 92 1.73 -26.67 16.90
N LYS A 93 0.93 -25.90 16.19
CA LYS A 93 1.01 -25.75 14.73
C LYS A 93 1.46 -24.34 14.39
N LEU A 94 2.16 -24.19 13.28
CA LEU A 94 2.71 -22.90 12.87
C LEU A 94 2.12 -22.47 11.53
N PHE A 95 1.59 -21.25 11.49
CA PHE A 95 1.29 -20.56 10.24
C PHE A 95 2.34 -19.47 10.01
N ILE A 96 2.86 -19.38 8.80
CA ILE A 96 3.71 -18.28 8.34
C ILE A 96 2.98 -17.65 7.15
N CYS A 97 2.64 -16.38 7.26
CA CYS A 97 1.98 -15.61 6.23
C CYS A 97 2.88 -14.43 5.83
N GLN A 98 3.36 -14.41 4.59
CA GLN A 98 4.12 -13.29 4.04
C GLN A 98 3.22 -12.43 3.17
N LYS A 99 3.25 -11.10 3.37
CA LYS A 99 2.61 -10.17 2.44
C LYS A 99 3.44 -10.07 1.16
N ILE A 100 2.83 -10.29 0.01
CA ILE A 100 3.50 -10.24 -1.28
C ILE A 100 3.79 -8.78 -1.63
N LYS A 101 5.00 -8.53 -2.15
CA LYS A 101 5.30 -7.28 -2.84
C LYS A 101 4.64 -7.34 -4.21
N ALA A 102 3.64 -6.50 -4.42
CA ALA A 102 3.01 -6.38 -5.71
C ALA A 102 4.01 -5.78 -6.71
N GLU A 103 4.14 -6.45 -7.86
CA GLU A 103 5.03 -6.07 -8.95
C GLU A 103 4.41 -4.99 -9.83
N SER A 104 3.09 -4.87 -9.78
CA SER A 104 2.28 -3.91 -10.52
C SER A 104 1.13 -3.39 -9.65
N GLY A 105 0.64 -2.21 -10.01
CA GLY A 105 -0.53 -1.58 -9.42
C GLY A 105 -1.64 -1.38 -10.42
N LEU A 106 -2.74 -0.78 -9.98
CA LEU A 106 -3.89 -0.44 -10.83
C LEU A 106 -4.21 1.04 -10.71
N ILE A 107 -4.56 1.69 -11.82
CA ILE A 107 -5.05 3.07 -11.82
C ILE A 107 -6.45 3.10 -11.22
N THR A 108 -6.60 3.83 -10.12
CA THR A 108 -7.86 3.99 -9.38
C THR A 108 -8.49 5.36 -9.58
N LYS A 109 -7.73 6.35 -10.07
CA LYS A 109 -8.27 7.68 -10.37
C LYS A 109 -7.45 8.40 -11.43
N LEU A 110 -8.13 9.12 -12.31
CA LEU A 110 -7.55 10.02 -13.30
C LEU A 110 -8.17 11.41 -13.16
N MET A 111 -7.32 12.43 -13.16
CA MET A 111 -7.70 13.83 -12.96
C MET A 111 -6.97 14.74 -13.96
N ILE A 112 -7.71 15.70 -14.51
CA ILE A 112 -7.19 16.76 -15.37
C ILE A 112 -7.60 18.13 -14.85
N LYS A 113 -6.77 19.14 -15.08
CA LYS A 113 -7.13 20.55 -14.90
C LYS A 113 -6.85 21.30 -16.19
N LYS A 114 -7.88 21.82 -16.85
CA LYS A 114 -7.75 22.44 -18.18
C LYS A 114 -7.21 23.87 -18.18
N SER A 115 -7.60 24.68 -17.21
CA SER A 115 -7.12 26.05 -17.04
C SER A 115 -7.01 26.40 -15.56
N LYS A 116 -6.37 27.53 -15.23
CA LYS A 116 -6.22 27.99 -13.84
C LYS A 116 -7.57 28.20 -13.15
N ASP A 117 -8.53 28.70 -13.90
CA ASP A 117 -9.86 29.13 -13.43
C ASP A 117 -10.87 27.98 -13.38
N LEU A 118 -10.63 26.91 -14.12
CA LEU A 118 -11.48 25.73 -14.10
C LEU A 118 -11.18 24.80 -12.92
N PRO A 119 -12.20 24.13 -12.36
CA PRO A 119 -12.00 23.10 -11.38
C PRO A 119 -11.29 21.89 -12.00
N ARG A 120 -10.75 21.01 -11.15
CA ARG A 120 -10.24 19.73 -11.61
C ARG A 120 -11.40 18.78 -11.93
N GLU A 121 -11.26 18.04 -13.01
CA GLU A 121 -12.26 17.08 -13.48
C GLU A 121 -11.74 15.66 -13.26
N SER A 122 -12.59 14.78 -12.72
CA SER A 122 -12.33 13.35 -12.71
C SER A 122 -12.75 12.78 -14.06
N VAL A 123 -11.86 12.03 -14.69
CA VAL A 123 -12.08 11.47 -16.03
C VAL A 123 -11.88 9.96 -16.03
N LYS A 124 -12.38 9.28 -17.07
CA LYS A 124 -12.18 7.84 -17.26
C LYS A 124 -10.94 7.51 -18.09
N THR A 125 -10.45 8.47 -18.85
CA THR A 125 -9.30 8.33 -19.75
C THR A 125 -8.49 9.62 -19.77
N LEU A 126 -7.18 9.52 -20.00
CA LEU A 126 -6.27 10.62 -20.29
C LEU A 126 -5.45 10.28 -21.52
N LYS A 127 -5.25 11.29 -22.38
CA LYS A 127 -4.31 11.21 -23.49
C LYS A 127 -2.97 11.79 -23.09
N LEU A 128 -1.91 11.00 -23.22
CA LEU A 128 -0.55 11.39 -22.90
C LEU A 128 0.24 11.67 -24.18
N SER A 129 1.00 12.76 -24.19
CA SER A 129 1.89 13.14 -25.28
C SER A 129 3.34 13.16 -24.79
N SER A 130 4.23 12.51 -25.54
CA SER A 130 5.67 12.52 -25.27
C SER A 130 6.21 13.93 -25.07
N ASP A 131 7.03 14.09 -24.03
CA ASP A 131 7.64 15.35 -23.58
C ASP A 131 6.67 16.51 -23.29
N CYS A 132 5.36 16.26 -23.27
CA CYS A 132 4.33 17.28 -23.07
C CYS A 132 3.38 16.97 -21.90
N GLY A 133 3.29 15.73 -21.41
CA GLY A 133 2.38 15.38 -20.32
C GLY A 133 0.98 15.01 -20.81
N ILE A 134 -0.03 15.42 -20.05
CA ILE A 134 -1.45 15.17 -20.34
C ILE A 134 -1.93 16.23 -21.34
N VAL A 135 -2.51 15.80 -22.46
CA VAL A 135 -3.11 16.71 -23.43
C VAL A 135 -4.22 17.52 -22.76
N ASP A 136 -4.22 18.84 -22.99
CA ASP A 136 -5.12 19.83 -22.40
C ASP A 136 -5.00 20.07 -20.89
N ASP A 137 -3.99 19.53 -20.19
CA ASP A 137 -3.75 19.89 -18.78
C ASP A 137 -2.93 21.18 -18.65
N ILE A 138 -3.19 21.99 -17.63
CA ILE A 138 -2.45 23.24 -17.37
C ILE A 138 -0.97 23.03 -17.10
N HIS A 139 -0.57 21.84 -16.64
CA HIS A 139 0.82 21.51 -16.39
C HIS A 139 1.49 20.86 -17.59
N ALA A 140 0.77 20.74 -18.72
CA ALA A 140 1.35 20.26 -19.97
C ALA A 140 2.46 21.18 -20.46
N GLY A 141 3.43 20.59 -21.15
CA GLY A 141 4.61 21.25 -21.70
C GLY A 141 5.91 20.57 -21.29
N ARG A 142 7.03 21.16 -21.73
CA ARG A 142 8.39 20.60 -21.59
C ARG A 142 8.99 20.84 -20.21
N THR A 143 8.23 20.53 -19.16
CA THR A 143 8.74 20.54 -17.78
C THR A 143 9.15 19.13 -17.34
N LEU A 144 9.86 19.01 -16.22
CA LEU A 144 10.15 17.71 -15.63
C LEU A 144 8.99 17.15 -14.79
N ARG A 145 7.99 17.97 -14.42
CA ARG A 145 6.87 17.60 -13.55
C ARG A 145 5.55 17.56 -14.35
N GLN A 146 5.57 16.83 -15.47
CA GLN A 146 4.44 16.79 -16.43
C GLN A 146 3.24 16.05 -15.86
N ILE A 147 3.49 14.98 -15.11
CA ILE A 147 2.46 14.14 -14.50
C ILE A 147 2.76 14.01 -13.01
N SER A 148 1.74 14.18 -12.18
CA SER A 148 1.81 13.87 -10.75
C SER A 148 1.08 12.57 -10.45
N LEU A 149 1.71 11.68 -9.68
CA LEU A 149 1.15 10.40 -9.25
C LEU A 149 1.15 10.27 -7.72
N LEU A 150 0.16 9.55 -7.19
CA LEU A 150 0.04 9.28 -5.76
C LEU A 150 -0.59 7.90 -5.53
N SER A 151 -0.08 7.13 -4.57
CA SER A 151 -0.75 5.88 -4.19
C SER A 151 -2.02 6.16 -3.38
N GLN A 152 -2.96 5.22 -3.44
CA GLN A 152 -4.17 5.22 -2.62
C GLN A 152 -3.83 5.18 -1.11
N SER A 153 -2.82 4.41 -0.70
CA SER A 153 -2.37 4.35 0.69
C SER A 153 -1.78 5.68 1.18
N THR A 154 -0.97 6.36 0.37
CA THR A 154 -0.48 7.71 0.67
C THR A 154 -1.65 8.68 0.80
N LYS A 155 -2.64 8.65 -0.11
CA LYS A 155 -3.80 9.54 -0.04
C LYS A 155 -4.61 9.31 1.24
N SER A 156 -4.85 8.06 1.63
CA SER A 156 -5.56 7.73 2.86
C SER A 156 -4.80 8.23 4.10
N SER A 157 -3.48 8.06 4.15
CA SER A 157 -2.65 8.53 5.28
C SER A 157 -2.67 10.06 5.47
N LEU A 158 -2.99 10.83 4.43
CA LEU A 158 -3.11 12.29 4.54
C LEU A 158 -4.34 12.72 5.35
N GLN A 159 -5.35 11.86 5.51
CA GLN A 159 -6.54 12.16 6.32
C GLN A 159 -6.21 12.33 7.80
N ASP A 160 -5.11 11.76 8.27
CA ASP A 160 -4.62 11.91 9.65
C ASP A 160 -4.08 13.32 9.93
N TYR A 161 -3.85 14.13 8.88
CA TYR A 161 -3.29 15.47 8.98
C TYR A 161 -4.39 16.51 8.79
N LYS A 162 -4.74 17.24 9.85
CA LYS A 162 -5.72 18.34 9.80
C LYS A 162 -5.12 19.69 9.38
N MET A 163 -3.80 19.80 9.43
CA MET A 163 -3.05 21.03 9.25
C MET A 163 -1.96 20.80 8.21
N GLY A 164 -1.77 21.72 7.28
CA GLY A 164 -0.74 21.63 6.23
C GLY A 164 -1.23 22.17 4.89
N LEU A 165 -0.41 23.04 4.28
CA LEU A 165 -0.81 23.77 3.07
C LEU A 165 -1.17 22.86 1.90
N CYS A 166 -0.46 21.74 1.74
CA CYS A 166 -0.66 20.84 0.61
C CYS A 166 -1.75 19.79 0.83
N VAL A 167 -2.13 19.50 2.09
CA VAL A 167 -2.95 18.32 2.42
C VAL A 167 -4.27 18.33 1.64
N ASN A 168 -4.92 19.50 1.58
CA ASN A 168 -6.19 19.68 0.88
C ASN A 168 -6.04 20.27 -0.53
N ARG A 169 -4.84 20.72 -0.90
CA ARG A 169 -4.58 21.41 -2.19
C ARG A 169 -3.92 20.51 -3.22
N PHE A 170 -3.17 19.50 -2.78
CA PHE A 170 -2.50 18.59 -3.67
C PHE A 170 -3.52 17.64 -4.30
N SER A 171 -3.54 17.68 -5.63
CA SER A 171 -4.32 16.79 -6.46
C SER A 171 -3.41 16.23 -7.52
N GLU A 172 -3.12 14.96 -7.36
CA GLU A 172 -2.45 14.12 -8.34
C GLU A 172 -3.27 14.01 -9.64
N ASN A 173 -2.60 13.77 -10.75
CA ASN A 173 -3.24 13.44 -12.01
C ASN A 173 -3.61 11.95 -12.07
N ILE A 174 -2.72 11.08 -11.60
CA ILE A 174 -2.92 9.63 -11.59
C ILE A 174 -2.88 9.15 -10.14
N ARG A 175 -3.94 8.50 -9.69
CA ARG A 175 -3.90 7.69 -8.48
C ARG A 175 -3.84 6.23 -8.84
N PHE A 176 -2.99 5.50 -8.14
CA PHE A 176 -2.87 4.06 -8.29
C PHE A 176 -2.95 3.36 -6.94
N ASP A 177 -3.21 2.06 -6.96
CA ASP A 177 -3.15 1.21 -5.77
C ASP A 177 -2.30 -0.04 -6.05
N ASN A 178 -1.92 -0.75 -4.98
CA ASN A 178 -1.14 -1.98 -5.04
C ASN A 178 0.26 -1.86 -5.69
N LEU A 179 0.89 -0.69 -5.74
CA LEU A 179 2.30 -0.57 -6.13
C LEU A 179 3.13 0.09 -5.03
N GLU A 180 4.26 -0.53 -4.67
CA GLU A 180 5.09 -0.09 -3.54
C GLU A 180 6.03 1.07 -3.94
N ILE A 181 5.68 2.29 -3.50
CA ILE A 181 6.42 3.51 -3.77
C ILE A 181 7.85 3.47 -3.24
N MET A 182 8.08 2.88 -2.06
CA MET A 182 9.40 2.93 -1.40
C MET A 182 10.48 2.16 -2.17
N SER A 183 10.08 1.32 -3.12
CA SER A 183 10.99 0.59 -4.00
C SER A 183 11.33 1.31 -5.30
N LEU A 184 10.59 2.38 -5.63
CA LEU A 184 10.80 3.19 -6.82
C LEU A 184 11.96 4.17 -6.63
N LYS A 185 12.60 4.55 -7.73
CA LYS A 185 13.74 5.47 -7.76
C LYS A 185 13.52 6.54 -8.84
N VAL A 186 14.19 7.68 -8.70
CA VAL A 186 14.28 8.65 -9.79
C VAL A 186 14.95 7.96 -11.00
N SER A 187 14.53 8.33 -12.20
CA SER A 187 14.85 7.72 -13.50
C SER A 187 14.28 6.32 -13.74
N GLN A 188 13.52 5.76 -12.78
CA GLN A 188 12.77 4.53 -13.02
C GLN A 188 11.63 4.80 -14.01
N GLN A 189 11.46 3.91 -14.98
CA GLN A 189 10.33 3.97 -15.91
C GLN A 189 9.14 3.15 -15.38
N LEU A 190 7.94 3.68 -15.58
CA LEU A 190 6.66 3.05 -15.29
C LEU A 190 5.89 2.90 -16.59
N LYS A 191 5.41 1.70 -16.89
CA LYS A 191 4.52 1.43 -18.02
C LYS A 191 3.06 1.47 -17.57
N ILE A 192 2.22 2.08 -18.39
CA ILE A 192 0.76 2.15 -18.20
C ILE A 192 0.13 1.97 -19.58
N ALA A 193 -0.53 0.83 -19.83
CA ALA A 193 -0.96 0.44 -21.17
C ALA A 193 0.21 0.59 -22.18
N ASP A 194 0.04 1.41 -23.22
CA ASP A 194 1.07 1.69 -24.23
C ASP A 194 1.97 2.89 -23.88
N ALA A 195 1.62 3.64 -22.83
CA ALA A 195 2.38 4.80 -22.39
C ALA A 195 3.54 4.41 -21.46
N VAL A 196 4.62 5.19 -21.53
CA VAL A 196 5.80 5.04 -20.65
C VAL A 196 6.10 6.38 -19.99
N LEU A 197 6.14 6.36 -18.66
CA LEU A 197 6.50 7.49 -17.82
C LEU A 197 7.87 7.26 -17.20
N GLU A 198 8.65 8.31 -17.03
CA GLU A 198 9.90 8.27 -16.25
C GLU A 198 9.75 9.13 -15.00
N ILE A 199 10.04 8.54 -13.84
CA ILE A 199 10.00 9.24 -12.56
C ILE A 199 11.13 10.28 -12.55
N THR A 200 10.76 11.56 -12.50
CA THR A 200 11.72 12.67 -12.44
C THR A 200 11.97 13.11 -11.00
N GLN A 201 11.03 12.87 -10.10
CA GLN A 201 11.14 13.27 -8.71
C GLN A 201 10.25 12.41 -7.80
N ILE A 202 10.79 12.11 -6.61
CA ILE A 202 10.07 11.50 -5.50
C ILE A 202 10.02 12.51 -4.36
N GLY A 203 8.81 12.74 -3.84
CA GLY A 203 8.55 13.73 -2.82
C GLY A 203 8.25 15.11 -3.38
N LYS A 204 7.28 15.81 -2.79
CA LYS A 204 6.96 17.20 -3.08
C LYS A 204 7.79 18.13 -2.18
N GLU A 205 8.41 19.14 -2.75
CA GLU A 205 9.02 20.24 -1.99
C GLU A 205 8.01 20.90 -1.03
N CYS A 206 8.43 21.09 0.22
CA CYS A 206 7.61 21.69 1.26
C CYS A 206 7.78 23.21 1.28
N PHE A 207 6.65 23.92 1.37
CA PHE A 207 6.62 25.34 1.66
C PHE A 207 7.21 25.62 3.04
N GLU A 208 7.94 26.73 3.19
CA GLU A 208 8.54 27.16 4.46
C GLU A 208 7.48 27.39 5.54
N ASP A 209 6.34 27.97 5.16
CA ASP A 209 5.23 28.23 6.07
C ASP A 209 4.29 27.06 6.32
N CYS A 210 4.64 25.86 5.87
CA CYS A 210 3.82 24.68 6.12
C CYS A 210 3.87 24.27 7.61
N LEU A 211 2.72 24.28 8.29
CA LEU A 211 2.62 23.90 9.71
C LEU A 211 3.16 22.49 10.01
N ILE A 212 2.91 21.50 9.14
CA ILE A 212 3.48 20.14 9.30
C ILE A 212 5.01 20.20 9.38
N ARG A 213 5.64 21.02 8.53
CA ARG A 213 7.10 21.19 8.50
C ARG A 213 7.58 21.92 9.76
N LYS A 214 6.90 23.00 10.16
CA LYS A 214 7.24 23.77 11.38
C LYS A 214 7.17 22.92 12.66
N GLU A 215 6.25 21.96 12.69
CA GLU A 215 6.14 20.99 13.79
C GLU A 215 7.12 19.80 13.67
N ASN A 216 8.07 19.84 12.73
CA ASN A 216 9.01 18.75 12.44
C ASN A 216 8.34 17.39 12.16
N LYS A 217 7.09 17.39 11.68
CA LYS A 217 6.37 16.18 11.28
C LYS A 217 6.73 15.81 9.84
N ARG A 218 6.79 14.51 9.56
CA ARG A 218 7.06 13.99 8.21
C ARG A 218 5.76 13.93 7.41
N CYS A 219 5.62 14.80 6.41
CA CYS A 219 4.47 14.83 5.52
C CYS A 219 4.55 13.69 4.49
N PRO A 220 3.50 12.87 4.28
CA PRO A 220 3.52 11.82 3.27
C PRO A 220 3.82 12.35 1.86
N LEU A 221 3.26 13.52 1.48
CA LEU A 221 3.54 14.14 0.19
C LEU A 221 5.01 14.50 -0.01
N TYR A 222 5.75 14.85 1.06
CA TYR A 222 7.17 15.17 0.99
C TYR A 222 8.03 13.95 0.65
N THR A 223 7.55 12.74 0.94
CA THR A 223 8.34 11.51 0.74
C THR A 223 7.77 10.58 -0.32
N GLN A 224 6.49 10.71 -0.67
CA GLN A 224 5.77 9.68 -1.44
C GLN A 224 5.01 10.23 -2.67
N ALA A 225 4.90 11.55 -2.86
CA ALA A 225 4.34 12.09 -4.10
C ALA A 225 5.32 11.85 -5.26
N LEU A 226 4.86 11.33 -6.38
CA LEU A 226 5.70 11.07 -7.55
C LEU A 226 5.45 12.14 -8.60
N PHE A 227 6.51 12.60 -9.26
CA PHE A 227 6.41 13.37 -10.49
C PHE A 227 7.15 12.63 -11.60
N ALA A 228 6.59 12.71 -12.79
CA ALA A 228 7.10 12.03 -13.96
C ALA A 228 7.00 12.89 -15.22
N ARG A 229 7.79 12.52 -16.22
CA ARG A 229 7.65 12.97 -17.61
C ARG A 229 7.19 11.82 -18.50
N VAL A 230 6.50 12.15 -19.59
CA VAL A 230 6.05 11.18 -20.58
C VAL A 230 7.17 10.92 -21.58
N ILE A 231 7.66 9.68 -21.60
CA ILE A 231 8.65 9.21 -22.59
C ILE A 231 7.91 8.75 -23.85
N VAL A 232 6.93 7.87 -23.67
CA VAL A 232 6.07 7.37 -24.76
C VAL A 232 4.64 7.77 -24.44
N GLY A 233 4.02 8.52 -25.34
CA GLY A 233 2.61 8.90 -25.26
C GLY A 233 1.67 7.72 -25.50
N GLY A 234 0.39 7.92 -25.23
CA GLY A 234 -0.63 6.89 -25.33
C GLY A 234 -1.89 7.27 -24.57
N ASP A 235 -2.94 6.48 -24.75
CA ASP A 235 -4.19 6.65 -24.02
C ASP A 235 -4.19 5.72 -22.80
N ILE A 236 -4.48 6.28 -21.62
CA ILE A 236 -4.57 5.53 -20.36
C ILE A 236 -6.00 5.61 -19.80
N HIS A 237 -6.43 4.56 -19.11
CA HIS A 237 -7.78 4.39 -18.61
C HIS A 237 -7.81 4.03 -17.12
N LEU A 238 -8.95 4.28 -16.47
CA LEU A 238 -9.20 3.74 -15.15
C LEU A 238 -9.16 2.20 -15.20
N GLY A 239 -8.46 1.60 -14.24
CA GLY A 239 -8.25 0.15 -14.17
C GLY A 239 -7.02 -0.33 -14.92
N ASP A 240 -6.35 0.50 -15.70
CA ASP A 240 -5.10 0.11 -16.35
C ASP A 240 -4.03 -0.25 -15.31
N GLU A 241 -3.24 -1.27 -15.66
CA GLU A 241 -2.10 -1.70 -14.87
C GLU A 241 -0.96 -0.71 -14.97
N ILE A 242 -0.30 -0.44 -13.84
CA ILE A 242 0.91 0.38 -13.74
C ILE A 242 2.04 -0.46 -13.17
N GLU A 243 3.12 -0.63 -13.92
CA GLU A 243 4.23 -1.49 -13.53
C GLU A 243 5.59 -0.80 -13.73
N PRO A 244 6.58 -1.00 -12.86
CA PRO A 244 7.94 -0.57 -13.12
C PRO A 244 8.56 -1.41 -14.23
N LEU A 245 9.08 -0.77 -15.27
CA LEU A 245 9.85 -1.48 -16.28
C LEU A 245 11.18 -1.93 -15.69
N SER A 246 11.52 -3.21 -15.84
CA SER A 246 12.83 -3.70 -15.43
C SER A 246 13.92 -2.93 -16.17
N LEU A 247 14.87 -2.37 -15.43
CA LEU A 247 16.08 -1.81 -16.01
C LEU A 247 16.83 -2.98 -16.68
N LYS A 248 17.01 -2.91 -18.00
CA LYS A 248 17.93 -3.81 -18.71
C LYS A 248 19.37 -3.49 -18.33
#